data_AF-A0A7C7MIA7-F1
#
_entry.id   AF-A0A7C7MIA7-F1
#
_cell.length_a   1.000
_cell.length_b   1.000
_cell.length_c   1.000
_cell.angle_alpha   90.00
_cell.angle_beta   90.00
_cell.angle_gamma   90.00
#
_symmetry.space_group_name_H-M   'P 1'
#
loop_
_entity.id
_entity.type
_entity.pdbx_description
1 polymer ?
#
loop_
_entity_poly.entity_id
_entity_poly.type
_entity_poly.pdbx_seq_one_letter_code
_entity_poly.pdbx_strand_id
1 'polypeptide(L)'
;MKKLAILLSLLIVFSCEDKDDGDDCASLMAKANELMDAYETKVDNDTATKADCDAAVTALEAAVDCLPAGPDKTEMVQTLPIMKALCNLMSEVNTSPSY
;
A
#
# COMPACT_ATOMS: atom_id res chain seq x y z
N MET A 1 -19.12 -45.62 -0.87
CA MET A 1 -19.14 -44.27 -0.25
C MET A 1 -17.81 -43.98 0.42
N LYS A 2 -16.86 -43.35 -0.28
CA LYS A 2 -15.81 -42.47 0.30
C LYS A 2 -14.99 -41.80 -0.83
N LYS A 3 -15.69 -41.21 -1.82
CA LYS A 3 -15.07 -40.40 -2.88
C LYS A 3 -15.05 -38.94 -2.41
N LEU A 4 -14.22 -38.59 -1.42
CA LEU A 4 -14.21 -37.21 -0.85
C LEU A 4 -12.84 -36.80 -0.26
N ALA A 5 -11.73 -37.33 -0.78
CA ALA A 5 -10.40 -37.02 -0.23
C ALA A 5 -9.39 -36.43 -1.24
N ILE A 6 -9.82 -36.06 -2.45
CA ILE A 6 -8.92 -35.55 -3.51
C ILE A 6 -9.41 -34.17 -4.01
N LEU A 7 -9.86 -33.31 -3.10
CA LEU A 7 -10.27 -31.93 -3.41
C LEU A 7 -9.56 -30.88 -2.55
N LEU A 8 -8.56 -31.29 -1.76
CA LEU A 8 -7.76 -30.40 -0.92
C LEU A 8 -6.34 -30.13 -1.46
N SER A 9 -5.94 -30.80 -2.54
CA SER A 9 -4.62 -30.62 -3.17
C SER A 9 -4.55 -29.43 -4.15
N LEU A 10 -5.62 -28.65 -4.31
CA LEU A 10 -5.65 -27.45 -5.17
C LEU A 10 -5.37 -26.14 -4.42
N LEU A 11 -5.04 -26.20 -3.12
CA LEU A 11 -4.73 -25.00 -2.31
C LEU A 11 -3.22 -24.71 -2.17
N ILE A 12 -2.36 -25.44 -2.87
CA ILE A 12 -0.89 -25.27 -2.79
C ILE A 12 -0.31 -24.83 -4.15
N VAL A 13 -0.97 -23.90 -4.82
CA VAL A 13 -0.38 -23.15 -5.96
C VAL A 13 -0.34 -21.65 -5.69
N PHE A 14 -0.57 -21.24 -4.44
CA PHE A 14 -0.34 -19.87 -3.97
C PHE A 14 1.10 -19.64 -3.46
N SER A 15 1.96 -20.66 -3.57
CA SER A 15 3.39 -20.49 -3.33
C SER A 15 4.03 -20.10 -4.65
N CYS A 16 4.40 -18.82 -4.71
CA CYS A 16 5.30 -18.20 -5.68
C CYS A 16 6.14 -19.23 -6.43
N GLU A 17 5.83 -19.40 -7.71
CA GLU A 17 6.62 -20.18 -8.65
C GLU A 17 8.00 -19.52 -8.75
N ASP A 18 9.06 -20.31 -8.54
CA ASP A 18 10.47 -19.95 -8.65
C ASP A 18 10.80 -19.21 -9.97
N LYS A 19 10.63 -17.89 -9.95
CA LYS A 19 11.40 -16.94 -10.75
C LYS A 19 12.12 -16.04 -9.77
N ASP A 20 13.38 -15.78 -10.07
CA ASP A 20 14.33 -14.90 -9.40
C ASP A 20 13.88 -13.42 -9.47
N ASP A 21 12.64 -13.13 -9.07
CA ASP A 21 11.95 -11.83 -9.05
C ASP A 21 10.98 -11.76 -7.83
N GLY A 22 11.25 -12.54 -6.78
CA GLY A 22 10.39 -12.72 -5.60
C GLY A 22 10.57 -11.67 -4.50
N ASP A 23 11.51 -10.74 -4.67
CA ASP A 23 11.84 -9.72 -3.66
C ASP A 23 10.99 -8.44 -3.77
N ASP A 24 10.24 -8.21 -4.87
CA ASP A 24 9.65 -6.88 -5.11
C ASP A 24 8.40 -6.58 -4.27
N CYS A 25 7.39 -7.46 -4.14
CA CYS A 25 6.18 -7.08 -3.40
C CYS A 25 6.44 -6.88 -1.90
N ALA A 26 7.22 -7.76 -1.29
CA ALA A 26 7.55 -7.67 0.13
C ALA A 26 8.45 -6.45 0.42
N SER A 27 9.43 -6.18 -0.45
CA SER A 27 10.27 -4.97 -0.38
C SER A 27 9.45 -3.69 -0.60
N LEU A 28 8.52 -3.68 -1.55
CA LEU A 28 7.63 -2.56 -1.81
C LEU A 28 6.70 -2.29 -0.62
N MET A 29 6.15 -3.33 0.01
CA MET A 29 5.35 -3.18 1.24
C MET A 29 6.20 -2.66 2.40
N ALA A 30 7.42 -3.17 2.57
CA ALA A 30 8.34 -2.67 3.61
C ALA A 30 8.69 -1.20 3.40
N LYS A 31 8.97 -0.80 2.15
CA LYS A 31 9.23 0.58 1.76
C LYS A 31 8.01 1.48 1.93
N ALA A 32 6.81 0.99 1.60
CA ALA A 32 5.57 1.71 1.83
C ALA A 32 5.36 1.99 3.32
N ASN A 33 5.56 0.99 4.18
CA ASN A 33 5.50 1.15 5.64
C ASN A 33 6.55 2.15 6.14
N GLU A 34 7.81 2.03 5.71
CA GLU A 34 8.87 2.96 6.12
C GLU A 34 8.53 4.42 5.78
N LEU A 35 8.00 4.67 4.58
CA LEU A 35 7.62 6.01 4.15
C LEU A 35 6.36 6.53 4.86
N MET A 36 5.40 5.65 5.15
CA MET A 36 4.23 5.99 5.96
C MET A 36 4.64 6.34 7.39
N ASP A 37 5.47 5.53 8.04
CA ASP A 37 6.01 5.80 9.39
C ASP A 37 6.79 7.11 9.43
N ALA A 38 7.61 7.37 8.41
CA ALA A 38 8.35 8.62 8.28
C ALA A 38 7.42 9.82 8.06
N TYR A 39 6.37 9.67 7.26
CA TYR A 39 5.34 10.68 7.08
C TYR A 39 4.58 10.96 8.38
N GLU A 40 4.11 9.93 9.08
CA GLU A 40 3.42 10.04 10.37
C GLU A 40 4.29 10.74 11.41
N THR A 41 5.56 10.36 11.51
CA THR A 41 6.53 11.05 12.38
C THR A 41 6.62 12.54 12.04
N LYS A 42 6.59 12.91 10.76
CA LYS A 42 6.59 14.32 10.36
C LYS A 42 5.26 15.02 10.65
N VAL A 43 4.13 14.32 10.54
CA VAL A 43 2.79 14.82 10.91
C VAL A 43 2.75 15.14 12.40
N ASP A 44 3.21 14.21 13.25
CA ASP A 44 3.28 14.39 14.70
C ASP A 44 4.17 15.57 15.13
N ASN A 45 5.13 15.94 14.27
CA ASN A 45 6.03 17.07 14.48
C ASN A 45 5.59 18.34 13.72
N ASP A 46 4.41 18.38 13.10
CA ASP A 46 3.92 19.49 12.27
C ASP A 46 4.88 19.91 11.13
N THR A 47 5.70 18.98 10.65
CA THR A 47 6.72 19.21 9.60
C THR A 47 6.42 18.47 8.30
N ALA A 48 5.33 17.70 8.26
CA ALA A 48 4.95 16.94 7.07
C ALA A 48 4.63 17.87 5.90
N THR A 49 5.14 17.51 4.72
CA THR A 49 4.86 18.22 3.47
C THR A 49 4.00 17.39 2.54
N LYS A 50 3.40 18.04 1.54
CA LYS A 50 2.75 17.33 0.43
C LYS A 50 3.69 16.30 -0.22
N ALA A 51 4.96 16.65 -0.40
CA ALA A 51 5.93 15.76 -1.04
C ALA A 51 6.17 14.48 -0.21
N ASP A 52 6.13 14.58 1.13
CA ASP A 52 6.25 13.42 2.01
C ASP A 52 5.04 12.48 1.86
N CYS A 53 3.82 13.04 1.82
CA CYS A 53 2.61 12.25 1.61
C CYS A 53 2.54 11.65 0.20
N ASP A 54 2.89 12.41 -0.83
CA ASP A 54 2.94 11.91 -2.21
C ASP A 54 3.93 10.74 -2.34
N ALA A 55 5.08 10.82 -1.66
CA ALA A 55 6.07 9.74 -1.64
C ALA A 55 5.54 8.48 -0.96
N ALA A 56 4.87 8.63 0.20
CA ALA A 56 4.26 7.52 0.92
C ALA A 56 3.12 6.86 0.12
N VAL A 57 2.24 7.67 -0.49
CA VAL A 57 1.18 7.18 -1.38
C VAL A 57 1.76 6.46 -2.59
N THR A 58 2.77 7.02 -3.25
CA THR A 58 3.40 6.39 -4.43
C THR A 58 3.99 5.02 -4.09
N ALA A 59 4.63 4.89 -2.91
CA ALA A 59 5.16 3.61 -2.46
C ALA A 59 4.05 2.61 -2.15
N LEU A 60 2.96 3.06 -1.51
CA LEU A 60 1.80 2.22 -1.23
C LEU A 60 1.09 1.78 -2.52
N GLU A 61 0.99 2.63 -3.53
CA GLU A 61 0.46 2.25 -4.85
C GLU A 61 1.26 1.13 -5.50
N ALA A 62 2.59 1.26 -5.51
CA ALA A 62 3.46 0.22 -6.05
C ALA A 62 3.30 -1.10 -5.28
N ALA A 63 3.17 -1.03 -3.96
CA ALA A 63 2.96 -2.20 -3.12
C ALA A 63 1.60 -2.88 -3.38
N VAL A 64 0.53 -2.10 -3.53
CA VAL A 64 -0.83 -2.59 -3.85
C VAL A 64 -0.89 -3.18 -5.25
N ASP A 65 -0.24 -2.57 -6.24
CA ASP A 65 -0.18 -3.09 -7.60
C ASP A 65 0.48 -4.47 -7.66
N CYS A 66 1.45 -4.71 -6.77
CA CYS A 66 2.15 -5.96 -6.63
C CYS A 66 1.31 -7.06 -5.94
N LEU A 67 0.29 -6.71 -5.14
CA LEU A 67 -0.56 -7.69 -4.47
C LEU A 67 -1.34 -8.57 -5.48
N PRO A 68 -1.57 -9.86 -5.16
CA PRO A 68 -2.46 -10.72 -5.94
C PRO A 68 -3.90 -10.19 -5.88
N ALA A 69 -4.69 -10.51 -6.91
CA ALA A 69 -6.11 -10.18 -6.90
C ALA A 69 -6.80 -10.86 -5.71
N GLY A 70 -7.57 -10.09 -4.95
CA GLY A 70 -8.21 -10.56 -3.73
C GLY A 70 -8.93 -9.43 -2.97
N PRO A 71 -9.59 -9.78 -1.86
CA PRO A 71 -10.28 -8.79 -1.02
C PRO A 71 -9.30 -7.71 -0.53
N ASP A 72 -8.09 -8.09 -0.10
CA ASP A 72 -7.08 -7.19 0.44
C ASP A 72 -6.65 -6.13 -0.58
N LYS A 73 -6.32 -6.54 -1.81
CA LYS A 73 -6.03 -5.60 -2.91
C LYS A 73 -7.21 -4.69 -3.21
N THR A 74 -8.43 -5.23 -3.20
CA THR A 74 -9.65 -4.47 -3.49
C THR A 74 -9.88 -3.36 -2.46
N GLU A 75 -9.70 -3.67 -1.18
CA GLU A 75 -9.83 -2.70 -0.08
C GLU A 75 -8.77 -1.60 -0.17
N MET A 76 -7.51 -1.97 -0.44
CA MET A 76 -6.43 -1.00 -0.57
C MET A 76 -6.60 -0.09 -1.78
N VAL A 77 -7.02 -0.62 -2.93
CA VAL A 77 -7.34 0.16 -4.13
C VAL A 77 -8.48 1.15 -3.87
N GLN A 78 -9.46 0.81 -3.03
CA GLN A 78 -10.54 1.73 -2.65
C GLN A 78 -10.05 2.84 -1.69
N THR A 79 -9.01 2.57 -0.91
CA THR A 79 -8.47 3.50 0.09
C THR A 79 -7.45 4.47 -0.51
N LEU A 80 -6.68 4.05 -1.52
CA LEU A 80 -5.68 4.87 -2.21
C LEU A 80 -6.17 6.26 -2.68
N PRO A 81 -7.36 6.40 -3.31
CA PRO A 81 -7.90 7.70 -3.70
C PRO A 81 -8.13 8.65 -2.53
N ILE A 82 -8.49 8.13 -1.35
CA ILE A 82 -8.72 8.93 -0.15
C ILE A 82 -7.39 9.51 0.33
N MET A 83 -6.33 8.70 0.39
CA MET A 83 -4.99 9.19 0.77
C MET A 83 -4.45 10.21 -0.24
N LYS A 84 -4.66 10.01 -1.54
CA LYS A 84 -4.32 11.01 -2.57
C LYS A 84 -5.04 12.34 -2.34
N ALA A 85 -6.34 12.28 -2.01
CA ALA A 85 -7.11 13.48 -1.70
C ALA A 85 -6.53 14.20 -0.47
N LEU A 86 -6.19 13.47 0.60
CA LEU A 86 -5.55 14.03 1.80
C LEU A 86 -4.22 14.71 1.48
N CYS A 87 -3.35 14.08 0.67
CA CYS A 87 -2.10 14.72 0.24
C CYS A 87 -2.35 16.03 -0.52
N ASN A 88 -3.38 16.09 -1.36
CA ASN A 88 -3.73 17.29 -2.11
C ASN A 88 -4.25 18.42 -1.20
N LEU A 89 -5.01 18.12 -0.15
CA LEU A 89 -5.49 19.12 0.81
C LEU A 89 -4.33 19.82 1.54
N MET A 90 -3.18 19.17 1.75
CA MET A 90 -2.01 19.82 2.36
C MET A 90 -1.42 20.95 1.51
N SER A 91 -1.70 20.99 0.20
CA SER A 91 -1.38 22.16 -0.63
C SER A 91 -2.30 23.36 -0.33
N GLU A 92 -3.53 23.11 0.10
CA GLU A 92 -4.53 24.13 0.43
C GLU A 92 -4.30 24.72 1.83
N VAL A 93 -3.87 23.90 2.79
CA VAL A 93 -3.54 24.36 4.16
C VAL A 93 -2.36 25.35 4.16
N ASN A 94 -1.39 25.17 3.24
CA ASN A 94 -0.27 26.10 3.06
C ASN A 94 -0.62 27.40 2.30
N THR A 95 -1.83 27.50 1.73
CA THR A 95 -2.26 28.66 0.93
C THR A 95 -3.37 29.47 1.58
N SER A 96 -3.87 29.07 2.75
CA SER A 96 -4.85 29.87 3.49
C SER A 96 -4.14 31.00 4.26
N PRO A 97 -4.32 32.28 3.91
CA PRO A 97 -3.81 33.38 4.70
C PRO A 97 -4.58 33.40 6.02
N SER A 98 -3.87 33.32 7.14
CA SER A 98 -4.44 33.65 8.44
C SER A 98 -4.99 35.08 8.37
N TYR A 99 -6.32 35.23 8.43
CA TYR A 99 -7.00 36.52 8.57
C TYR A 99 -6.93 37.03 10.00
#